data_AF-A0A4Q2ECY5-F1
#
_entry.id   AF-A0A4Q2ECY5-F1
#
_cell.length_a   1.000
_cell.length_b   1.000
_cell.length_c   1.000
_cell.angle_alpha   90.00
_cell.angle_beta   90.00
_cell.angle_gamma   90.00
#
_symmetry.space_group_name_H-M   'P 1'
#
loop_
_entity.id
_entity.type
_entity.pdbx_description
1 polymer ?
#
loop_
_entity_poly.entity_id
_entity_poly.type
_entity_poly.pdbx_seq_one_letter_code
_entity_poly.pdbx_strand_id
1 'polypeptide(L)'
;MDCYEAGAYRGAVLMVWAATMEHIYSVIEGHRQGFKLLETENFKRYEKASFYRKIRKKNDLLYVNDGNLLLICEDAGLFNKNARSILEDALKTRNRCGHPTGYVVGREEVVVFIERLINNIISGAMVDWD
;
A
#
# COMPACT_ATOMS: atom_id res chain seq x y z
N MET A 1 21.78 -23.49 -0.33
CA MET A 1 20.36 -23.36 -0.67
C MET A 1 19.59 -22.52 0.35
N ASP A 2 20.15 -22.32 1.55
CA ASP A 2 19.50 -21.64 2.67
C ASP A 2 19.26 -20.13 2.44
N CYS A 3 20.05 -19.50 1.57
CA CYS A 3 19.85 -18.09 1.18
C CYS A 3 18.63 -17.90 0.26
N TYR A 4 18.29 -18.91 -0.55
CA TYR A 4 17.15 -18.90 -1.48
C TYR A 4 15.83 -19.15 -0.73
N GLU A 5 15.83 -20.05 0.26
CA GLU A 5 14.60 -20.45 0.96
C GLU A 5 14.21 -19.54 2.13
N ALA A 6 15.16 -18.89 2.82
CA ALA A 6 14.84 -18.02 3.96
C ALA A 6 14.89 -16.51 3.64
N GLY A 7 15.61 -16.09 2.59
CA GLY A 7 15.81 -14.69 2.23
C GLY A 7 14.97 -14.19 1.05
N ALA A 8 14.72 -15.04 0.04
CA ALA A 8 14.02 -14.61 -1.17
C ALA A 8 12.53 -14.35 -0.94
N TYR A 9 11.87 -15.10 -0.04
CA TYR A 9 10.44 -14.95 0.25
C TYR A 9 10.11 -13.63 0.95
N ARG A 10 10.89 -13.26 1.98
CA ARG A 10 10.76 -11.94 2.63
C ARG A 10 11.04 -10.81 1.65
N GLY A 11 12.08 -10.97 0.83
CA GLY A 11 12.40 -10.03 -0.25
C GLY A 11 11.27 -9.88 -1.26
N ALA A 12 10.66 -10.98 -1.69
CA ALA A 12 9.54 -10.98 -2.62
C ALA A 12 8.32 -10.23 -2.05
N VAL A 13 7.98 -10.46 -0.78
CA VAL A 13 6.92 -9.72 -0.08
C VAL A 13 7.21 -8.21 -0.06
N LEU A 14 8.46 -7.82 0.27
CA LEU A 14 8.86 -6.40 0.28
C LEU A 14 8.78 -5.77 -1.11
N MET A 15 9.27 -6.46 -2.14
CA MET A 15 9.29 -5.98 -3.52
C MET A 15 7.88 -5.84 -4.11
N VAL A 16 7.01 -6.83 -3.89
CA VAL A 16 5.63 -6.77 -4.40
C VAL A 16 4.83 -5.70 -3.66
N TRP A 17 5.04 -5.51 -2.36
CA TRP A 17 4.45 -4.37 -1.65
C TRP A 17 4.90 -3.02 -2.23
N ALA A 18 6.21 -2.86 -2.50
CA ALA A 18 6.73 -1.64 -3.11
C ALA A 18 6.11 -1.38 -4.49
N ALA A 19 5.96 -2.42 -5.32
CA ALA A 19 5.28 -2.33 -6.62
C ALA A 19 3.80 -1.94 -6.48
N THR A 20 3.09 -2.50 -5.50
CA THR A 20 1.69 -2.13 -5.19
C THR A 20 1.57 -0.66 -4.81
N MET A 21 2.44 -0.15 -3.93
CA MET A 21 2.41 1.25 -3.52
C MET A 21 2.76 2.18 -4.69
N GLU A 22 3.75 1.83 -5.52
CA GLU A 22 4.10 2.60 -6.71
C GLU A 22 2.95 2.65 -7.74
N HIS A 23 2.20 1.56 -7.88
CA HIS A 23 0.99 1.54 -8.69
C HIS A 23 -0.06 2.52 -8.13
N ILE A 24 -0.36 2.46 -6.83
CA ILE A 24 -1.29 3.41 -6.17
C ILE A 24 -0.82 4.86 -6.38
N TYR A 25 0.47 5.14 -6.22
CA TYR A 25 1.03 6.48 -6.45
C TYR A 25 0.83 6.95 -7.89
N SER A 26 0.99 6.04 -8.85
CA SER A 26 0.83 6.34 -10.27
C SER A 26 -0.64 6.57 -10.64
N VAL A 27 -1.57 5.83 -10.04
CA VAL A 27 -3.02 6.07 -10.18
C VAL A 27 -3.40 7.46 -9.64
N ILE A 28 -2.91 7.82 -8.45
CA ILE A 28 -3.14 9.15 -7.86
C ILE A 28 -2.59 10.26 -8.78
N GLU A 29 -1.40 10.06 -9.33
CA GLU A 29 -0.75 11.02 -10.22
C GLU A 29 -1.46 11.16 -11.58
N GLY A 30 -1.99 10.05 -12.11
CA GLY A 30 -2.75 10.03 -13.36
C GLY A 30 -4.16 10.62 -13.24
N HIS A 31 -4.78 10.53 -12.06
CA HIS A 31 -6.13 11.05 -11.86
C HIS A 31 -6.14 12.59 -11.80
N ARG A 32 -6.95 13.24 -12.65
CA ARG A 32 -7.00 14.71 -12.81
C ARG A 32 -7.14 15.50 -11.50
N GLN A 33 -7.84 14.95 -10.52
CA GLN A 33 -8.06 15.57 -9.22
C GLN A 33 -7.41 14.79 -8.07
N GLY A 34 -6.56 13.80 -8.35
CA GLY A 34 -6.06 12.83 -7.39
C GLY A 34 -5.45 13.48 -6.14
N PHE A 35 -4.42 14.32 -6.31
CA PHE A 35 -3.80 15.02 -5.17
C PHE A 35 -4.73 15.98 -4.45
N LYS A 36 -5.69 16.61 -5.15
CA LYS A 36 -6.65 17.53 -4.53
C LYS A 36 -7.64 16.79 -3.64
N LEU A 37 -8.15 15.66 -4.11
CA LEU A 37 -9.06 14.80 -3.34
C LEU A 37 -8.33 14.20 -2.14
N LEU A 38 -7.14 13.61 -2.35
CA LEU A 38 -6.31 13.07 -1.28
C LEU A 38 -6.01 14.10 -0.18
N GLU A 39 -5.58 15.30 -0.54
CA GLU A 39 -5.27 16.34 0.44
C GLU A 39 -6.51 16.81 1.21
N THR A 40 -7.69 16.82 0.56
CA THR A 40 -8.94 17.19 1.23
C THR A 40 -9.26 16.18 2.35
N GLU A 41 -9.13 14.89 2.09
CA GLU A 41 -9.40 13.86 3.08
C GLU A 41 -8.28 13.72 4.12
N ASN A 42 -7.02 13.88 3.71
CA ASN A 42 -5.87 13.94 4.61
C ASN A 42 -6.02 15.08 5.63
N PHE A 43 -6.40 16.28 5.18
CA PHE A 43 -6.65 17.42 6.06
C PHE A 43 -7.79 17.12 7.04
N LYS A 44 -8.95 16.68 6.54
CA LYS A 44 -10.10 16.33 7.40
C LYS A 44 -9.74 15.31 8.49
N ARG A 45 -8.93 14.32 8.15
CA ARG A 45 -8.58 13.21 9.06
C ARG A 45 -7.47 13.58 10.04
N TYR A 46 -6.48 14.36 9.60
CA TYR A 46 -5.22 14.50 10.33
C TYR A 46 -4.77 15.94 10.59
N GLU A 47 -5.54 17.00 10.32
CA GLU A 47 -5.09 18.40 10.49
C GLU A 47 -4.46 18.71 11.87
N LYS A 48 -4.90 18.01 12.93
CA LYS A 48 -4.43 18.18 14.32
C LYS A 48 -3.34 17.20 14.73
N ALA A 49 -3.00 16.23 13.86
CA ALA A 49 -2.00 15.22 14.15
C ALA A 49 -0.59 15.78 13.97
N SER A 50 0.33 15.45 14.89
CA SER A 50 1.72 15.91 14.82
C SER A 50 2.49 15.40 13.59
N PHE A 51 2.04 14.27 13.02
CA PHE A 51 2.61 13.68 11.81
C PHE A 51 1.96 14.21 10.51
N TYR A 52 1.02 15.15 10.59
CA TYR A 52 0.35 15.70 9.42
C TYR A 52 1.35 16.31 8.44
N ARG A 53 1.25 15.91 7.18
CA ARG A 53 1.99 16.46 6.04
C ARG A 53 1.03 16.71 4.90
N LYS A 54 1.13 17.90 4.31
CA LYS A 54 0.33 18.29 3.16
C LYS A 54 0.77 17.49 1.91
N ILE A 55 -0.19 16.97 1.16
CA ILE A 55 0.02 16.21 -0.06
C ILE A 55 -0.30 17.11 -1.27
N ARG A 56 0.66 17.32 -2.17
CA ARG A 56 0.46 18.12 -3.40
C ARG A 56 1.01 17.46 -4.65
N LYS A 57 1.97 16.55 -4.49
CA LYS A 57 2.65 15.82 -5.56
C LYS A 57 3.05 14.43 -5.09
N LYS A 58 3.43 13.56 -6.03
CA LYS A 58 3.81 12.16 -5.77
C LYS A 58 4.85 12.01 -4.67
N ASN A 59 5.91 12.82 -4.68
CA ASN A 59 6.98 12.73 -3.66
C ASN A 59 6.50 13.04 -2.24
N ASP A 60 5.38 13.76 -2.06
CA ASP A 60 4.85 14.06 -0.73
C ASP A 60 4.25 12.78 -0.08
N LEU A 61 3.82 11.81 -0.89
CA LEU A 61 3.25 10.53 -0.43
C LEU A 61 4.27 9.69 0.33
N LEU A 62 5.57 9.83 0.02
CA LEU A 62 6.66 9.11 0.71
C LEU A 62 6.79 9.47 2.19
N TYR A 63 6.21 10.61 2.62
CA TYR A 63 6.22 11.06 4.01
C TYR A 63 4.94 10.68 4.77
N VAL A 64 4.00 10.02 4.10
CA VAL A 64 2.76 9.52 4.71
C VAL A 64 2.96 8.03 5.03
N ASN A 65 2.63 7.62 6.24
CA ASN A 65 2.65 6.20 6.60
C ASN A 65 1.66 5.43 5.71
N ASP A 66 2.07 4.30 5.14
CA ASP A 66 1.25 3.46 4.27
C ASP A 66 -0.17 3.22 4.82
N GLY A 67 -0.30 2.87 6.11
CA GLY A 67 -1.61 2.62 6.72
C GLY A 67 -2.52 3.86 6.74
N ASN A 68 -1.95 5.04 7.02
CA ASN A 68 -2.69 6.29 6.94
C ASN A 68 -3.05 6.63 5.49
N LEU A 69 -2.13 6.38 4.55
CA LEU A 69 -2.39 6.63 3.14
C LEU A 69 -3.53 5.75 2.60
N LEU A 70 -3.59 4.48 2.99
CA LEU A 70 -4.68 3.58 2.62
C LEU A 70 -6.05 4.08 3.10
N LEU A 71 -6.12 4.63 4.32
CA LEU A 71 -7.34 5.23 4.85
C LEU A 71 -7.74 6.48 4.06
N ILE A 72 -6.79 7.36 3.76
CA ILE A 72 -7.03 8.56 2.96
C ILE A 72 -7.50 8.19 1.54
N CYS A 73 -6.94 7.13 0.94
CA CYS A 73 -7.34 6.65 -0.39
C CYS A 73 -8.76 6.10 -0.40
N GLU A 74 -9.18 5.37 0.64
CA GLU A 74 -10.58 4.95 0.80
C GLU A 74 -11.50 6.17 0.95
N ASP A 75 -11.16 7.10 1.84
CA ASP A 75 -11.96 8.31 2.10
C ASP A 75 -12.09 9.17 0.82
N ALA A 76 -11.04 9.20 -0.02
CA ALA A 76 -11.04 9.92 -1.31
C ALA A 76 -11.81 9.19 -2.42
N GLY A 77 -12.17 7.92 -2.21
CA GLY A 77 -12.87 7.08 -3.18
C GLY A 77 -11.96 6.49 -4.25
N LEU A 78 -10.66 6.33 -3.99
CA LEU A 78 -9.74 5.62 -4.90
C LEU A 78 -10.05 4.12 -4.93
N PHE A 79 -10.45 3.56 -3.80
CA PHE A 79 -10.96 2.21 -3.70
C PHE A 79 -11.93 2.09 -2.52
N ASN A 80 -12.73 1.03 -2.49
CA ASN A 80 -13.66 0.78 -1.40
C ASN A 80 -13.02 0.09 -0.18
N LYS A 81 -13.82 -0.06 0.88
CA LYS A 81 -13.46 -0.73 2.14
C LYS A 81 -12.87 -2.14 1.98
N ASN A 82 -13.37 -2.92 1.02
CA ASN A 82 -12.91 -4.29 0.80
C ASN A 82 -11.48 -4.29 0.23
N ALA A 83 -11.19 -3.42 -0.74
CA ALA A 83 -9.85 -3.24 -1.27
C ALA A 83 -8.88 -2.78 -0.17
N ARG A 84 -9.28 -1.79 0.65
CA ARG A 84 -8.48 -1.36 1.80
C ARG A 84 -8.19 -2.52 2.75
N SER A 85 -9.18 -3.33 3.09
CA SER A 85 -8.99 -4.48 4.00
C SER A 85 -7.93 -5.46 3.48
N ILE A 86 -7.94 -5.73 2.16
CA ILE A 86 -6.91 -6.56 1.50
C ILE A 86 -5.52 -5.92 1.62
N LEU A 87 -5.43 -4.61 1.38
CA LEU A 87 -4.18 -3.85 1.46
C LEU A 87 -3.65 -3.77 2.91
N GLU A 88 -4.52 -3.64 3.90
CA GLU A 88 -4.14 -3.64 5.32
C GLU A 88 -3.58 -4.99 5.76
N ASP A 89 -4.19 -6.10 5.34
CA ASP A 89 -3.68 -7.44 5.64
C ASP A 89 -2.35 -7.73 4.92
N ALA A 90 -2.19 -7.20 3.70
CA ALA A 90 -0.91 -7.22 3.01
C ALA A 90 0.14 -6.39 3.76
N LEU A 91 -0.20 -5.17 4.21
CA LEU A 91 0.70 -4.31 4.98
C LEU A 91 1.18 -5.00 6.28
N LYS A 92 0.29 -5.69 7.00
CA LYS A 92 0.69 -6.49 8.18
C LYS A 92 1.71 -7.56 7.82
N THR A 93 1.52 -8.28 6.72
CA THR A 93 2.44 -9.33 6.23
C THR A 93 3.79 -8.74 5.83
N ARG A 94 3.77 -7.62 5.10
CA ARG A 94 4.96 -6.86 4.76
C ARG A 94 5.72 -6.40 5.99
N ASN A 95 5.04 -5.87 6.99
CA ASN A 95 5.68 -5.40 8.22
C ASN A 95 6.32 -6.56 9.00
N ARG A 96 5.65 -7.72 9.10
CA ARG A 96 6.26 -8.95 9.66
C ARG A 96 7.54 -9.36 8.91
N CYS A 97 7.55 -9.24 7.59
CA CYS A 97 8.72 -9.53 6.74
C CYS A 97 9.81 -8.44 6.75
N GLY A 98 9.46 -7.19 7.08
CA GLY A 98 10.40 -6.06 7.11
C GLY A 98 11.12 -5.88 8.45
N HIS A 99 10.54 -6.36 9.55
CA HIS A 99 11.17 -6.30 10.86
C HIS A 99 11.93 -7.58 11.20
N PRO A 100 13.13 -7.50 11.81
CA PRO A 100 13.89 -8.66 12.26
C PRO A 100 13.16 -9.33 13.43
N THR A 101 12.20 -10.18 13.10
CA THR A 101 11.38 -10.95 14.03
C THR A 101 11.62 -12.44 13.77
N GLY A 102 11.22 -13.30 14.71
CA GLY A 102 11.25 -14.77 14.52
C GLY A 102 10.22 -15.30 13.52
N TYR A 103 9.50 -14.43 12.80
CA TYR A 103 8.52 -14.83 11.82
C TYR A 103 9.19 -15.39 10.55
N VAL A 104 8.84 -16.63 10.22
CA VAL A 104 9.27 -17.33 9.01
C VAL A 104 8.08 -17.36 8.06
N VAL A 105 8.23 -16.72 6.90
CA VAL A 105 7.21 -16.70 5.85
C VAL A 105 7.37 -17.94 4.95
N GLY A 106 6.27 -18.68 4.76
CA GLY A 106 6.24 -19.87 3.92
C GLY A 106 6.03 -19.53 2.44
N ARG A 107 6.36 -20.47 1.55
CA ARG A 107 6.23 -20.31 0.10
C ARG A 107 4.78 -20.00 -0.32
N GLU A 108 3.83 -20.75 0.22
CA GLU A 108 2.40 -20.64 -0.10
C GLU A 108 1.84 -19.30 0.35
N GLU A 109 2.25 -18.80 1.52
CA GLU A 109 1.86 -17.48 2.00
C GLU A 109 2.38 -16.37 1.07
N VAL A 110 3.60 -16.51 0.55
CA VAL A 110 4.13 -15.58 -0.47
C VAL A 110 3.34 -15.66 -1.77
N VAL A 111 3.03 -16.86 -2.28
CA VAL A 111 2.24 -17.00 -3.51
C VAL A 111 0.88 -16.32 -3.37
N VAL A 112 0.16 -16.61 -2.28
CA VAL A 112 -1.15 -15.98 -1.99
C VAL A 112 -1.01 -14.46 -1.85
N PHE A 113 0.04 -13.97 -1.18
CA PHE A 113 0.29 -12.54 -1.05
C PHE A 113 0.45 -11.87 -2.42
N ILE A 114 1.24 -12.47 -3.31
CA ILE A 114 1.54 -11.94 -4.64
C ILE A 114 0.28 -11.95 -5.50
N GLU A 115 -0.39 -13.10 -5.63
CA GLU A 115 -1.59 -13.24 -6.47
C GLU A 115 -2.70 -12.30 -6.01
N ARG A 116 -2.90 -12.16 -4.69
CA ARG A 116 -3.92 -11.27 -4.15
C ARG A 116 -3.67 -9.81 -4.52
N LEU A 117 -2.42 -9.33 -4.44
CA LEU A 117 -2.11 -7.95 -4.79
C LEU A 117 -2.13 -7.71 -6.29
N ILE A 118 -1.64 -8.67 -7.08
CA ILE A 118 -1.68 -8.58 -8.55
C ILE A 118 -3.13 -8.52 -9.04
N ASN A 119 -3.95 -9.50 -8.64
CA ASN A 119 -5.29 -9.67 -9.21
C ASN A 119 -6.27 -8.58 -8.79
N ASN A 120 -6.09 -7.99 -7.62
CA ASN A 120 -7.07 -7.06 -7.05
C ASN A 120 -6.63 -5.61 -7.09
N ILE A 121 -5.33 -5.31 -7.01
CA ILE A 121 -4.84 -3.94 -6.90
C ILE A 121 -4.04 -3.56 -8.14
N ILE A 122 -2.96 -4.28 -8.47
CA ILE A 122 -2.04 -3.89 -9.56
C ILE A 122 -2.72 -3.99 -10.93
N SER A 123 -3.64 -4.94 -11.11
CA SER A 123 -4.44 -5.09 -12.33
C SER A 123 -5.49 -3.97 -12.52
N GLY A 124 -5.76 -3.16 -11.49
CA GLY A 124 -6.85 -2.17 -11.47
C GLY A 124 -8.21 -2.74 -11.02
N ALA A 125 -8.36 -4.05 -10.79
CA ALA A 125 -9.68 -4.66 -10.58
C ALA A 125 -10.48 -4.11 -9.38
N MET A 126 -9.83 -3.56 -8.36
CA MET A 126 -10.47 -2.89 -7.22
C MET A 126 -10.00 -1.44 -7.06
N VAL A 127 -9.51 -0.81 -8.13
CA VAL A 127 -9.13 0.61 -8.17
C VAL A 127 -10.18 1.36 -8.98
N ASP A 128 -10.84 2.34 -8.36
CA ASP A 128 -11.97 3.06 -8.93
C ASP A 128 -11.56 4.28 -9.78
N TRP A 129 -10.26 4.58 -9.87
CA TRP A 129 -9.69 5.80 -10.48
C TRP A 129 -8.99 5.56 -11.83
N ASP A 130 -9.18 4.38 -12.44
CA ASP A 130 -8.60 4.00 -13.75
C ASP A 130 -9.09 4.87 -14.92
#